data_AF-A0A5D4JK13-F1
#
_entry.id   AF-A0A5D4JK13-F1
#
_cell.length_a   1.000
_cell.length_b   1.000
_cell.length_c   1.000
_cell.angle_alpha   90.00
_cell.angle_beta   90.00
_cell.angle_gamma   90.00
#
_symmetry.space_group_name_H-M   'P 1'
#
loop_
_entity.id
_entity.type
_entity.pdbx_description
1 polymer ?
#
loop_
_entity_poly.entity_id
_entity_poly.type
_entity_poly.pdbx_seq_one_letter_code
_entity_poly.pdbx_strand_id
1 'polypeptide(L)'
;MDAKTYNAELAELRALRDGIRKTQATLEKLETERARRITALAGYEKAKAERIAPAAGLSLADIVAIAPILAPDRLTTAAQPNPTPAPPSPEPTAPPAAAVPAPELTGDTALPSGTEHPQPPSRAGTVAPAMT
;
A
#
# COMPACT_ATOMS: atom_id res chain seq x y z
N MET A 1 -9.50 -50.15 -26.75
CA MET A 1 -10.38 -49.89 -25.59
C MET A 1 -11.73 -50.52 -25.88
N ASP A 2 -12.24 -51.38 -25.01
CA ASP A 2 -13.57 -51.96 -25.18
C ASP A 2 -14.68 -51.03 -24.66
N ALA A 3 -15.92 -51.32 -25.04
CA ALA A 3 -17.07 -50.49 -24.71
C ALA A 3 -17.29 -50.35 -23.19
N LYS A 4 -16.88 -51.34 -22.39
CA LYS A 4 -17.04 -51.29 -20.94
C LYS A 4 -16.05 -50.30 -20.34
N THR A 5 -14.77 -50.34 -20.74
CA THR A 5 -13.79 -49.34 -20.31
C THR A 5 -14.20 -47.93 -20.72
N TYR A 6 -14.69 -47.76 -21.96
CA TYR A 6 -15.12 -46.44 -22.46
C TYR A 6 -16.25 -45.84 -21.61
N ASN A 7 -17.26 -46.65 -21.26
CA ASN A 7 -18.36 -46.20 -20.42
C ASN A 7 -17.91 -45.91 -18.97
N ALA A 8 -16.93 -46.66 -18.45
CA ALA A 8 -16.34 -46.39 -17.14
C ALA A 8 -15.62 -45.03 -17.10
N GLU A 9 -14.75 -44.75 -18.08
CA GLU A 9 -14.07 -43.45 -18.17
C GLU A 9 -15.05 -42.28 -18.37
N LEU A 10 -16.13 -42.48 -19.14
CA LEU A 10 -17.18 -41.47 -19.25
C LEU A 10 -17.92 -41.22 -17.93
N ALA A 11 -18.09 -42.25 -17.09
CA ALA A 11 -18.68 -42.07 -15.77
C ALA A 11 -17.73 -41.28 -14.85
N GLU A 12 -16.45 -41.62 -14.85
CA GLU A 12 -15.41 -40.91 -14.12
C GLU A 12 -15.28 -39.45 -14.56
N LEU A 13 -15.33 -39.19 -15.87
CA LEU A 13 -15.28 -37.83 -16.41
C LEU A 13 -16.47 -36.98 -15.95
N ARG A 14 -17.68 -37.57 -15.89
CA ARG A 14 -18.85 -36.88 -15.34
C ARG A 14 -18.68 -36.58 -13.85
N ALA A 15 -18.17 -37.53 -13.08
CA ALA A 15 -17.89 -37.33 -11.66
C ALA A 15 -16.85 -36.20 -11.45
N LEU A 16 -15.78 -36.19 -12.25
CA LEU A 16 -14.76 -35.14 -12.20
C LEU A 16 -15.32 -33.77 -12.58
N ARG A 17 -16.14 -33.69 -13.65
CA ARG A 17 -16.83 -32.46 -14.03
C ARG A 17 -17.70 -31.93 -12.88
N ASP A 18 -18.46 -32.80 -12.23
CA ASP A 18 -19.35 -32.39 -11.14
C ASP A 18 -18.54 -31.96 -9.89
N GLY A 19 -17.41 -32.62 -9.63
CA GLY A 19 -16.42 -32.19 -8.62
C GLY A 19 -15.85 -30.81 -8.91
N ILE A 20 -15.44 -30.54 -10.15
CA ILE A 20 -14.95 -29.22 -10.57
C ILE A 20 -16.03 -28.16 -10.37
N ARG A 21 -17.27 -28.41 -10.82
CA ARG A 21 -18.38 -27.44 -10.66
C ARG A 21 -18.64 -27.11 -9.20
N LYS A 22 -18.57 -28.10 -8.31
CA LYS A 22 -18.72 -27.88 -6.87
C LYS A 22 -17.60 -27.02 -6.31
N THR A 23 -16.35 -27.33 -6.67
CA THR A 23 -15.18 -26.56 -6.22
C THR A 23 -15.20 -25.13 -6.75
N GLN A 24 -15.61 -24.91 -8.00
CA GLN A 24 -15.80 -23.56 -8.57
C GLN A 24 -16.83 -22.76 -7.77
N ALA A 25 -17.97 -23.38 -7.42
CA ALA A 25 -18.98 -22.71 -6.60
C ALA A 25 -18.46 -22.38 -5.19
N THR A 26 -17.59 -23.20 -4.61
CA THR A 26 -16.94 -22.86 -3.34
C THR A 26 -15.89 -21.76 -3.47
N LEU A 27 -15.14 -21.75 -4.57
CA LEU A 27 -14.13 -20.74 -4.87
C LEU A 27 -14.78 -19.37 -5.05
N GLU A 28 -15.86 -19.28 -5.82
CA GLU A 28 -16.62 -18.04 -6.03
C GLU A 28 -17.14 -17.46 -4.70
N LYS A 29 -17.61 -18.31 -3.78
CA LYS A 29 -18.03 -17.88 -2.42
C LYS A 29 -16.87 -17.31 -1.62
N LEU A 30 -15.71 -17.98 -1.65
CA LEU A 30 -14.52 -17.52 -0.93
C LEU A 30 -13.97 -16.23 -1.53
N GLU A 31 -14.02 -16.07 -2.85
CA GLU A 31 -13.64 -14.84 -3.54
C GLU A 31 -14.58 -13.69 -3.20
N THR A 32 -15.89 -13.95 -3.13
CA THR A 32 -16.88 -12.95 -2.70
C THR A 32 -16.63 -12.51 -1.26
N GLU A 33 -16.37 -13.46 -0.36
CA GLU A 33 -16.05 -13.16 1.05
C GLU A 33 -14.72 -12.40 1.17
N ARG A 34 -13.69 -12.79 0.40
CA ARG A 34 -12.43 -12.07 0.32
C ARG A 34 -12.66 -10.63 -0.15
N ALA A 35 -13.43 -10.42 -1.22
CA ALA A 35 -13.76 -9.09 -1.73
C ALA A 35 -14.48 -8.24 -0.67
N ARG A 36 -15.47 -8.83 0.02
CA ARG A 36 -16.18 -8.17 1.13
C ARG A 36 -15.22 -7.72 2.24
N ARG A 37 -14.28 -8.56 2.65
CA ARG A 37 -13.28 -8.23 3.68
C ARG A 37 -12.32 -7.15 3.21
N ILE A 38 -11.87 -7.19 1.95
CA ILE A 38 -11.04 -6.15 1.35
C ILE A 38 -11.76 -4.80 1.41
N THR A 39 -13.03 -4.74 0.99
CA THR A 39 -13.82 -3.50 1.06
C THR A 39 -13.99 -3.00 2.50
N ALA A 40 -14.26 -3.89 3.46
CA ALA A 40 -14.36 -3.51 4.87
C ALA A 40 -13.05 -2.92 5.41
N LEU A 41 -11.91 -3.53 5.08
CA LEU A 41 -10.59 -3.03 5.46
C LEU A 41 -10.25 -1.71 4.77
N ALA A 42 -10.57 -1.56 3.49
CA ALA A 42 -10.33 -0.33 2.73
C ALA A 42 -11.20 0.85 3.22
N GLY A 43 -12.34 0.58 3.86
CA GLY A 43 -13.17 1.60 4.51
C GLY A 43 -12.57 2.19 5.79
N TYR A 44 -11.48 1.62 6.32
CA TYR A 44 -10.78 2.18 7.46
C TYR A 44 -9.86 3.32 7.02
N GLU A 45 -10.00 4.50 7.63
CA GLU A 45 -9.32 5.74 7.21
C GLU A 45 -7.79 5.63 7.14
N LYS A 46 -7.18 4.82 8.01
CA LYS A 46 -5.72 4.62 8.05
C LYS A 46 -5.27 3.35 7.32
N ALA A 47 -6.17 2.70 6.58
CA ALA A 47 -5.81 1.55 5.78
C ALA A 47 -4.80 1.93 4.69
N LYS A 48 -3.76 1.12 4.56
CA LYS A 48 -2.73 1.30 3.53
C LYS A 48 -2.79 0.16 2.53
N ALA A 49 -2.74 0.50 1.24
CA ALA A 49 -2.71 -0.47 0.15
C ALA A 49 -1.55 -1.47 0.29
N GLU A 50 -0.39 -1.01 0.77
CA GLU A 50 0.80 -1.84 1.05
C GLU A 50 0.54 -2.99 2.03
N ARG A 51 -0.45 -2.84 2.93
CA ARG A 51 -0.82 -3.89 3.90
C ARG A 51 -2.00 -4.74 3.42
N ILE A 52 -2.95 -4.14 2.73
CA ILE A 52 -4.13 -4.85 2.22
C ILE A 52 -3.77 -5.73 1.02
N ALA A 53 -2.94 -5.27 0.09
CA ALA A 53 -2.64 -5.98 -1.14
C ALA A 53 -2.03 -7.38 -0.89
N PRO A 54 -0.96 -7.52 -0.08
CA PRO A 54 -0.38 -8.84 0.17
C PRO A 54 -1.34 -9.76 0.94
N ALA A 55 -2.13 -9.20 1.87
CA ALA A 55 -3.16 -9.96 2.60
C ALA A 55 -4.31 -10.42 1.68
N ALA A 56 -4.58 -9.67 0.61
CA ALA A 56 -5.45 -10.12 -0.45
C ALA A 56 -4.76 -11.16 -1.36
N GLY A 57 -3.45 -11.38 -1.33
CA GLY A 57 -2.78 -12.22 -2.34
C GLY A 57 -2.60 -11.50 -3.68
N LEU A 58 -2.49 -10.17 -3.66
CA LEU A 58 -2.11 -9.35 -4.81
C LEU A 58 -0.80 -8.62 -4.51
N SER A 59 0.01 -8.34 -5.53
CA SER A 59 1.12 -7.40 -5.38
C SER A 59 0.61 -5.96 -5.51
N LEU A 60 1.27 -5.02 -4.82
CA LEU A 60 1.03 -3.59 -5.04
C LEU A 60 1.33 -3.21 -6.51
N ALA A 61 2.35 -3.83 -7.11
CA ALA A 61 2.70 -3.61 -8.51
C ALA A 61 1.54 -4.00 -9.45
N ASP A 62 0.88 -5.14 -9.20
CA ASP A 62 -0.26 -5.59 -10.00
C ASP A 62 -1.43 -4.61 -9.88
N ILE A 63 -1.68 -4.08 -8.69
CA ILE A 63 -2.73 -3.08 -8.46
C ILE A 63 -2.42 -1.78 -9.22
N VAL A 64 -1.18 -1.29 -9.14
CA VAL A 64 -0.75 -0.07 -9.85
C VAL A 64 -0.78 -0.27 -11.36
N ALA A 65 -0.48 -1.48 -11.86
CA ALA A 65 -0.57 -1.81 -13.29
C ALA A 65 -2.02 -1.77 -13.81
N ILE A 66 -3.01 -2.12 -12.97
CA ILE A 66 -4.43 -2.06 -13.33
C ILE A 66 -5.00 -0.64 -13.22
N ALA A 67 -4.43 0.21 -12.35
CA ALA A 67 -4.98 1.54 -12.05
C ALA A 67 -5.27 2.42 -13.30
N PRO A 68 -4.43 2.48 -14.36
CA PRO A 68 -4.75 3.25 -15.56
C PRO A 68 -5.98 2.76 -16.33
N ILE A 69 -6.30 1.46 -16.26
CA ILE A 69 -7.47 0.87 -16.92
C ILE A 69 -8.76 1.26 -16.18
N LEU A 70 -8.67 1.40 -14.86
CA LEU A 70 -9.79 1.75 -13.98
C LEU A 70 -9.89 3.27 -13.73
N ALA A 71 -8.96 4.06 -14.26
CA ALA A 71 -8.92 5.49 -14.01
C ALA A 71 -10.14 6.17 -14.65
N PRO A 72 -10.88 7.02 -13.91
CA PRO A 72 -11.90 7.87 -14.51
C PRO A 72 -11.27 8.81 -15.56
N ASP A 73 -12.01 9.16 -16.61
CA ASP A 73 -11.52 9.98 -17.74
C ASP A 73 -10.85 11.31 -17.32
N ARG A 74 -11.24 11.84 -16.16
CA ARG A 74 -10.67 13.06 -15.58
C ARG A 74 -9.21 12.92 -15.16
N LEU A 75 -8.75 11.69 -14.90
CA LEU A 75 -7.38 11.37 -14.51
C LEU A 75 -6.55 10.82 -15.69
N THR A 76 -7.18 10.42 -16.79
CA THR A 76 -6.50 9.95 -18.02
C THR A 76 -6.11 11.10 -18.94
N THR A 77 -6.74 12.27 -18.79
CA THR A 77 -6.22 13.53 -19.36
C THR A 77 -4.88 13.81 -18.69
N ALA A 78 -3.79 13.54 -19.42
CA ALA A 78 -2.42 13.76 -18.99
C ALA A 78 -2.31 15.06 -18.18
N ALA A 79 -1.70 14.96 -17.00
CA ALA A 79 -1.44 16.05 -16.08
C ALA A 79 -1.20 17.35 -16.83
N GLN A 80 -2.20 18.24 -16.79
CA GLN A 80 -1.97 19.64 -17.10
C GLN A 80 -0.77 20.06 -16.23
N PRO A 81 0.27 20.70 -16.81
CA PRO A 81 1.48 21.00 -16.07
C PRO A 81 1.10 21.69 -14.76
N ASN A 82 1.63 21.14 -13.67
CA ASN A 82 1.54 21.66 -12.32
C ASN A 82 1.57 23.20 -12.38
N PRO A 83 0.60 23.94 -11.82
CA PRO A 83 0.69 25.40 -11.83
C PRO A 83 2.02 25.76 -11.16
N THR A 84 2.96 26.29 -11.93
CA THR A 84 4.18 26.86 -11.42
C THR A 84 3.78 27.82 -10.29
N PRO A 85 4.34 27.70 -9.07
CA PRO A 85 4.06 28.67 -8.02
C PRO A 85 4.33 30.06 -8.59
N ALA A 86 3.30 30.89 -8.69
CA ALA A 86 3.48 32.27 -9.08
C ALA A 86 4.46 32.90 -8.07
N PRO A 87 5.50 33.63 -8.53
CA PRO A 87 6.36 34.36 -7.61
C PRO A 87 5.49 35.30 -6.76
N PRO A 88 5.81 35.48 -5.46
CA PRO A 88 5.03 36.37 -4.61
C PRO A 88 4.99 37.76 -5.25
N SER A 89 3.76 38.26 -5.43
CA SER A 89 3.52 39.63 -5.89
C SER A 89 4.18 40.59 -4.90
N PRO A 90 4.94 41.62 -5.35
CA PRO A 90 5.54 42.58 -4.44
C PRO A 90 4.43 43.30 -3.68
N GLU A 91 4.54 43.24 -2.35
CA GLU A 91 3.70 43.94 -1.39
C GLU A 91 3.78 45.46 -1.67
N PRO A 92 2.64 46.20 -1.69
CA PRO A 92 2.69 47.65 -1.81
C PRO A 92 3.39 48.24 -0.59
N THR A 93 4.56 48.82 -0.82
CA THR A 93 5.33 49.59 0.16
C THR A 93 4.46 50.71 0.76
N ALA A 94 4.06 50.55 2.02
CA ALA A 94 3.56 51.66 2.82
C ALA A 94 4.77 52.50 3.33
N PRO A 95 4.70 53.84 3.23
CA PRO A 95 5.79 54.73 3.65
C PRO A 95 5.97 54.78 5.19
N PRO A 96 7.14 55.22 5.67
CA PRO A 96 7.64 54.94 7.02
C PRO A 96 7.01 55.85 8.08
N ALA A 97 6.51 55.26 9.17
CA ALA A 97 6.16 55.97 10.39
C ALA A 97 7.26 55.75 11.44
N ALA A 98 7.87 56.88 11.82
CA ALA A 98 8.73 57.21 12.95
C ALA A 98 9.08 56.13 14.01
N ALA A 99 10.38 56.11 14.32
CA ALA A 99 11.05 55.35 15.34
C ALA A 99 10.57 55.60 16.79
N VAL A 100 10.56 54.53 17.59
CA VAL A 100 10.74 54.57 19.05
C VAL A 100 11.62 53.36 19.45
N PRO A 101 12.64 53.51 20.33
CA PRO A 101 13.76 52.58 20.42
C PRO A 101 13.55 51.35 21.32
N ALA A 102 14.38 50.34 21.04
CA ALA A 102 14.49 49.03 21.66
C ALA A 102 14.95 49.04 23.14
N PRO A 103 14.74 47.93 23.86
CA PRO A 103 15.68 47.43 24.86
C PRO A 103 16.44 46.21 24.32
N GLU A 104 17.77 46.32 24.35
CA GLU A 104 18.72 45.22 24.19
C GLU A 104 18.53 44.20 25.32
N LEU A 105 18.51 42.90 24.97
CA LEU A 105 18.93 41.83 25.87
C LEU A 105 19.97 40.97 25.15
N THR A 106 21.19 41.18 25.60
CA THR A 106 22.43 40.48 25.28
C THR A 106 22.44 39.08 25.90
N GLY A 107 23.05 38.12 25.21
CA GLY A 107 23.33 36.76 25.69
C GLY A 107 23.30 35.80 24.50
N ASP A 108 24.31 35.79 23.64
CA ASP A 108 25.63 35.15 23.82
C ASP A 108 25.57 33.62 24.06
N THR A 109 26.45 32.93 23.35
CA THR A 109 26.89 31.54 23.51
C THR A 109 26.14 30.43 22.74
N ALA A 110 26.71 30.16 21.56
CA ALA A 110 27.31 28.88 21.13
C ALA A 110 26.44 27.65 20.80
N LEU A 111 26.61 27.22 19.53
CA LEU A 111 26.54 25.83 19.07
C LEU A 111 27.43 24.91 19.92
N PRO A 112 26.98 23.67 20.17
CA PRO A 112 27.89 22.53 20.18
C PRO A 112 27.58 21.57 19.03
N SER A 113 28.58 21.40 18.18
CA SER A 113 28.75 20.21 17.34
C SER A 113 28.91 18.96 18.20
N GLY A 114 28.29 17.87 17.74
CA GLY A 114 28.81 16.51 17.86
C GLY A 114 28.54 15.79 19.18
N THR A 115 27.80 14.68 19.10
CA THR A 115 28.38 13.40 19.53
C THR A 115 27.69 12.24 18.80
N GLU A 116 28.51 11.26 18.50
CA GLU A 116 28.27 10.07 17.71
C GLU A 116 27.22 9.10 18.29
N HIS A 117 26.77 8.23 17.38
CA HIS A 117 25.99 7.03 17.60
C HIS A 117 26.63 6.10 18.66
N PRO A 118 25.84 5.27 19.34
CA PRO A 118 25.97 3.85 18.99
C PRO A 118 24.66 3.05 19.03
N GLN A 119 24.45 2.31 17.95
CA GLN A 119 23.73 1.05 17.92
C GLN A 119 24.44 0.03 18.83
N PRO A 120 23.69 -0.80 19.57
CA PRO A 120 23.94 -2.26 19.51
C PRO A 120 22.67 -3.09 19.76
N PRO A 121 22.72 -4.44 19.69
CA PRO A 121 23.22 -5.24 18.59
C PRO A 121 22.20 -6.30 18.12
N SER A 122 22.50 -6.85 16.95
CA SER A 122 21.96 -8.09 16.40
C SER A 122 21.89 -9.22 17.44
N ARG A 123 20.72 -9.85 17.60
CA ARG A 123 20.57 -11.08 18.39
C ARG A 123 20.72 -12.28 17.45
N ALA A 124 21.97 -12.65 17.20
CA ALA A 124 22.30 -13.93 16.58
C ALA A 124 22.58 -14.98 17.66
N GLY A 125 21.81 -16.08 17.62
CA GLY A 125 22.23 -17.41 18.06
C GLY A 125 22.15 -17.76 19.55
N THR A 126 22.21 -19.08 19.81
CA THR A 126 22.31 -19.80 21.11
C THR A 126 20.91 -20.26 21.58
N VAL A 127 20.46 -21.54 21.58
CA VAL A 127 21.09 -22.88 21.45
C VAL A 127 19.98 -23.91 21.12
N ALA A 128 20.26 -24.87 20.23
CA ALA A 128 19.80 -26.26 20.38
C ALA A 128 21.04 -27.06 20.81
N PRO A 129 21.01 -28.09 21.69
CA PRO A 129 20.19 -29.29 21.48
C PRO A 129 19.73 -30.13 22.73
N ALA A 130 18.79 -31.05 22.46
CA ALA A 130 18.65 -32.45 22.90
C ALA A 130 18.44 -32.92 24.38
N MET A 131 17.71 -34.05 24.43
CA MET A 131 17.61 -35.11 25.45
C MET A 131 16.58 -34.94 26.58
N THR A 132 15.48 -35.68 26.51
CA THR A 132 15.12 -36.79 27.42
C THR A 132 14.05 -37.65 26.77
#